data_AF-A0A7V9HAG9-F1
#
_entry.id   AF-A0A7V9HAG9-F1
#
_cell.length_a   1.000
_cell.length_b   1.000
_cell.length_c   1.000
_cell.angle_alpha   90.00
_cell.angle_beta   90.00
_cell.angle_gamma   90.00
#
_symmetry.space_group_name_H-M   'P 1'
#
loop_
_entity.id
_entity.type
_entity.pdbx_description
1 polymer ?
#
loop_
_entity_poly.entity_id
_entity_poly.type
_entity_poly.pdbx_seq_one_letter_code
_entity_poly.pdbx_strand_id
1 'polypeptide(L)'
;MRGPLDSNGTRRRSSGRGRLVRPLVASAPERVADGVWLVRGGFPLKTMNVYLLEEDGGGVCLFDAGSADMADALAATGRAMGGVTRVVLGHAHADHRGAAPALAAPVFCHPADRADA
;
A
#
# COMPACT_ATOMS: atom_id res chain seq x y z
N MET A 1 -25.55 0.16 -39.45
CA MET A 1 -24.88 1.46 -39.70
C MET A 1 -23.39 1.28 -39.46
N ARG A 2 -22.52 1.71 -40.40
CA ARG A 2 -21.06 1.49 -40.37
C ARG A 2 -20.37 2.77 -39.87
N GLY A 3 -19.47 2.66 -38.89
CA GLY A 3 -18.72 3.80 -38.34
C GLY A 3 -17.65 4.36 -39.28
N PRO A 4 -17.07 5.55 -38.98
CA PRO A 4 -16.19 6.27 -39.90
C PRO A 4 -14.86 5.54 -40.13
N LEU A 5 -14.35 5.60 -41.36
CA LEU A 5 -13.01 5.17 -41.73
C LEU A 5 -12.00 6.31 -41.51
N ASP A 6 -10.74 5.97 -41.23
CA ASP A 6 -9.67 6.96 -41.16
C ASP A 6 -9.13 7.31 -42.57
N SER A 7 -8.23 8.30 -42.63
CA SER A 7 -7.69 8.89 -43.87
C SER A 7 -6.88 7.91 -44.74
N ASN A 8 -6.71 6.66 -44.30
CA ASN A 8 -6.01 5.61 -45.04
C ASN A 8 -6.89 4.37 -45.31
N GLY A 9 -8.22 4.50 -45.16
CA GLY A 9 -9.19 3.45 -45.52
C GLY A 9 -9.08 2.17 -44.68
N THR A 10 -8.39 2.21 -43.54
CA THR A 10 -8.12 1.01 -42.74
C THR A 10 -9.07 1.00 -41.54
N ARG A 11 -9.76 -0.12 -41.28
CA ARG A 11 -10.54 -0.25 -40.05
C ARG A 11 -9.59 -0.21 -38.87
N ARG A 12 -9.64 0.87 -38.07
CA ARG A 12 -8.93 0.97 -36.80
C ARG A 12 -9.46 -0.13 -35.87
N ARG A 13 -8.77 -1.26 -35.82
CA ARG A 13 -9.00 -2.29 -34.80
C ARG A 13 -8.66 -1.64 -33.47
N SER A 14 -9.66 -1.44 -32.61
CA SER A 14 -9.41 -1.17 -31.21
C SER A 14 -8.64 -2.37 -30.66
N SER A 15 -7.35 -2.20 -30.42
CA SER A 15 -6.57 -3.12 -29.60
C SER A 15 -7.14 -3.04 -28.19
N GLY A 16 -8.11 -3.90 -27.90
CA GLY A 16 -8.51 -4.20 -26.53
C GLY A 16 -7.35 -4.89 -25.86
N ARG A 17 -6.35 -4.13 -25.39
CA ARG A 17 -5.43 -4.62 -24.36
C ARG A 17 -6.33 -4.95 -23.16
N GLY A 18 -6.65 -6.23 -23.00
CA GLY A 18 -7.28 -6.71 -21.78
C GLY A 18 -6.47 -6.16 -20.61
N ARG A 19 -7.10 -5.33 -19.78
CA ARG A 19 -6.46 -4.79 -18.59
C ARG A 19 -6.12 -6.01 -17.74
N LEU A 20 -4.84 -6.41 -17.70
CA LEU A 20 -4.38 -7.39 -16.73
C LEU A 20 -4.78 -6.83 -15.36
N VAL A 21 -5.70 -7.53 -14.69
CA VAL A 21 -6.07 -7.22 -13.32
C VAL A 21 -4.87 -7.68 -12.50
N ARG A 22 -3.98 -6.73 -12.16
CA ARG A 22 -2.87 -7.04 -11.25
C ARG A 22 -3.50 -7.52 -9.95
N PRO A 23 -3.12 -8.70 -9.43
CA PRO A 23 -3.60 -9.11 -8.11
C PRO A 23 -3.23 -7.99 -7.13
N LEU A 24 -4.24 -7.54 -6.37
CA LEU A 24 -4.06 -6.53 -5.34
C LEU A 24 -3.01 -7.05 -4.34
N VAL A 25 -1.85 -6.40 -4.26
CA VAL A 25 -0.74 -6.77 -3.36
C VAL A 25 -1.13 -6.63 -1.89
N ALA A 26 -2.07 -5.72 -1.60
CA ALA A 26 -2.65 -5.52 -0.28
C ALA A 26 -4.19 -5.63 -0.32
N SER A 27 -4.83 -5.87 0.81
CA SER A 27 -6.28 -5.79 0.98
C SER A 27 -6.72 -4.33 1.01
N ALA A 28 -8.03 -4.09 0.88
CA ALA A 28 -8.59 -2.84 1.35
C ALA A 28 -8.38 -2.74 2.89
N PRO A 29 -8.33 -1.52 3.45
CA PRO A 29 -8.30 -1.32 4.91
C PRO A 29 -9.58 -1.87 5.55
N GLU A 30 -9.41 -2.68 6.59
CA GLU A 30 -10.50 -3.24 7.41
C GLU A 30 -10.48 -2.57 8.79
N ARG A 31 -11.60 -2.01 9.25
CA ARG A 31 -11.69 -1.48 10.62
C ARG A 31 -11.88 -2.64 11.59
N VAL A 32 -10.90 -2.85 12.47
CA VAL A 32 -10.88 -3.99 13.41
C VAL A 32 -11.19 -3.57 14.85
N ALA A 33 -11.05 -2.27 15.17
CA ALA A 33 -11.52 -1.65 16.40
C ALA A 33 -11.75 -0.15 16.17
N ASP A 34 -12.23 0.56 17.19
CA ASP A 34 -12.34 2.02 17.11
C ASP A 34 -10.96 2.66 16.92
N GLY A 35 -10.82 3.45 15.85
CA GLY A 35 -9.55 4.09 15.47
C GLY A 35 -8.47 3.14 14.96
N VAL A 36 -8.77 1.85 14.77
CA VAL A 36 -7.78 0.84 14.37
C VAL A 36 -8.20 0.15 13.08
N TRP A 37 -7.30 0.20 12.10
CA TRP A 37 -7.47 -0.38 10.79
C TRP A 37 -6.38 -1.39 10.49
N LEU A 38 -6.68 -2.36 9.64
CA LEU A 38 -5.79 -3.42 9.22
C LEU A 38 -5.72 -3.49 7.70
N VAL A 39 -4.51 -3.45 7.16
CA VAL A 39 -4.19 -3.74 5.77
C VAL A 39 -3.36 -5.02 5.73
N ARG A 40 -3.85 -6.04 5.02
CA ARG A 40 -3.13 -7.31 4.82
C ARG A 40 -2.46 -7.33 3.47
N GLY A 41 -1.19 -7.68 3.37
CA GLY A 41 -0.51 -7.72 2.09
C GLY A 41 0.73 -8.60 2.07
N GLY A 42 1.50 -8.45 0.99
CA GLY A 42 2.61 -9.32 0.65
C GLY A 42 2.19 -10.41 -0.33
N PHE A 43 2.90 -10.50 -1.45
CA PHE A 43 2.65 -11.53 -2.47
C PHE A 43 3.25 -12.89 -2.05
N PRO A 44 2.57 -14.03 -2.31
CA PRO A 44 1.25 -14.17 -2.94
C PRO A 44 0.09 -14.31 -1.95
N LEU A 45 0.36 -14.60 -0.67
CA LEU A 45 -0.65 -15.07 0.30
C LEU A 45 -1.23 -13.99 1.22
N LYS A 46 -0.74 -12.76 1.15
CA LYS A 46 -1.14 -11.63 2.02
C LYS A 46 -0.99 -11.91 3.52
N THR A 47 0.15 -12.47 3.91
CA THR A 47 0.41 -12.88 5.30
C THR A 47 0.87 -11.74 6.19
N MET A 48 1.25 -10.59 5.64
CA MET A 48 1.75 -9.44 6.40
C MET A 48 0.60 -8.57 6.85
N ASN A 49 0.59 -8.21 8.13
CA ASN A 49 -0.40 -7.33 8.73
C ASN A 49 0.24 -5.97 9.00
N VAL A 50 -0.39 -4.90 8.50
CA VAL A 50 -0.03 -3.53 8.84
C VAL A 50 -1.22 -2.89 9.51
N TYR A 51 -1.04 -2.43 10.75
CA TYR A 51 -2.10 -1.73 11.47
C TYR A 51 -1.93 -0.22 11.29
N LEU A 52 -3.04 0.48 11.09
CA LEU A 52 -3.08 1.94 11.02
C LEU A 52 -3.92 2.43 12.19
N LEU A 53 -3.31 3.27 13.02
CA LEU A 53 -3.88 3.79 14.26
C LEU A 53 -4.18 5.27 14.04
N GLU A 54 -5.44 5.66 14.10
CA GLU A 54 -5.85 7.07 14.07
C GLU A 54 -5.21 7.83 15.24
N GLU A 55 -4.67 9.02 14.98
CA GLU A 55 -4.12 9.89 16.01
C GLU A 55 -5.03 11.10 16.24
N ASP A 56 -5.12 11.58 17.48
CA ASP A 56 -5.99 12.72 17.87
C ASP A 56 -5.70 14.00 17.07
N GLY A 57 -4.45 14.17 16.62
CA GLY A 57 -4.02 15.28 15.76
C GLY A 57 -4.37 15.12 14.27
N GLY A 58 -5.05 14.03 13.90
CA GLY A 58 -5.29 13.62 12.52
C GLY A 58 -4.14 12.79 11.94
N GLY A 59 -4.42 12.11 10.83
CA GLY A 59 -3.49 11.15 10.24
C GLY A 59 -3.46 9.82 10.99
N VAL A 60 -2.48 8.99 10.63
CA VAL A 60 -2.32 7.64 11.18
C VAL A 60 -0.88 7.30 11.51
N CYS A 61 -0.69 6.63 12.65
CA CYS A 61 0.52 5.89 12.96
C CYS A 61 0.41 4.48 12.38
N LEU A 62 1.42 4.03 11.64
CA LEU A 62 1.50 2.64 11.19
C LEU A 62 2.25 1.80 12.23
N PHE A 63 1.71 0.65 12.60
CA PHE A 63 2.45 -0.41 13.27
C PHE A 63 2.83 -1.47 12.23
N ASP A 64 4.15 -1.64 12.06
CA ASP A 64 4.79 -2.24 10.89
C ASP A 64 4.46 -1.54 9.56
N ALA A 65 5.14 -1.97 8.50
CA ALA A 65 5.02 -1.48 7.14
C ALA A 65 4.99 -2.62 6.12
N GLY A 66 4.91 -3.88 6.55
CA GLY A 66 4.85 -5.01 5.64
C GLY A 66 6.10 -5.12 4.75
N SER A 67 5.94 -5.70 3.56
CA SER A 67 6.97 -5.82 2.54
C SER A 67 6.96 -4.65 1.53
N ALA A 68 8.07 -4.47 0.80
CA ALA A 68 8.25 -3.33 -0.11
C ALA A 68 7.18 -3.21 -1.22
N ASP A 69 6.60 -4.34 -1.64
CA ASP A 69 5.52 -4.40 -2.63
C ASP A 69 4.20 -3.77 -2.11
N MET A 70 4.06 -3.57 -0.79
CA MET A 70 2.90 -2.93 -0.18
C MET A 70 2.96 -1.39 -0.18
N ALA A 71 4.10 -0.79 -0.56
CA ALA A 71 4.35 0.65 -0.43
C ALA A 71 3.26 1.54 -1.05
N ASP A 72 2.88 1.28 -2.30
CA ASP A 72 1.86 2.08 -3.00
C ASP A 72 0.51 2.01 -2.30
N ALA A 73 0.12 0.83 -1.82
CA ALA A 73 -1.15 0.62 -1.14
C ALA A 73 -1.18 1.35 0.20
N LEU A 74 -0.12 1.19 1.01
CA LEU A 74 -0.03 1.84 2.32
C LEU A 74 0.07 3.36 2.19
N ALA A 75 0.83 3.87 1.21
CA ALA A 75 0.91 5.30 0.96
C ALA A 75 -0.44 5.88 0.48
N ALA A 76 -1.20 5.14 -0.33
CA ALA A 76 -2.53 5.56 -0.76
C ALA A 76 -3.53 5.57 0.40
N THR A 77 -3.54 4.51 1.21
CA THR A 77 -4.38 4.42 2.42
C THR A 77 -4.04 5.53 3.41
N GLY A 78 -2.75 5.73 3.72
CA GLY A 78 -2.30 6.78 4.62
C GLY A 78 -2.78 8.17 4.16
N ARG A 79 -2.61 8.51 2.87
CA ARG A 79 -3.11 9.78 2.31
C ARG A 79 -4.62 9.95 2.47
N ALA A 80 -5.39 8.88 2.24
CA ALA A 80 -6.85 8.92 2.41
C ALA A 80 -7.27 9.13 3.88
N MET A 81 -6.40 8.77 4.82
CA MET A 81 -6.63 8.88 6.27
C MET A 81 -5.96 10.11 6.91
N GLY A 82 -5.54 11.10 6.11
CA GLY A 82 -4.93 12.34 6.61
C GLY A 82 -3.39 12.33 6.67
N GLY A 83 -2.74 11.28 6.19
CA GLY A 83 -1.29 11.12 6.11
C GLY A 83 -0.73 10.13 7.11
N VAL A 84 0.43 9.54 6.79
CA VAL A 84 1.20 8.72 7.74
C VAL A 84 2.06 9.65 8.58
N THR A 85 1.84 9.66 9.89
CA THR A 85 2.56 10.54 10.83
C THR A 85 3.88 9.93 11.28
N ARG A 86 3.90 8.61 11.46
CA ARG A 86 5.05 7.80 11.85
C ARG A 86 4.81 6.32 11.57
N VAL A 87 5.91 5.56 11.54
CA VAL A 87 5.91 4.10 11.50
C VAL A 87 6.60 3.59 12.76
N VAL A 88 5.98 2.63 13.45
CA VAL A 88 6.59 1.91 14.59
C VAL A 88 6.75 0.46 14.18
N LEU A 89 7.99 -0.04 14.18
CA LEU A 89 8.29 -1.41 13.82
C LEU A 89 8.21 -2.32 15.04
N GLY A 90 7.56 -3.46 14.90
CA GLY A 90 7.63 -4.56 15.87
C GLY A 90 9.01 -5.21 15.89
N HIS A 91 9.67 -5.28 14.73
CA HIS A 91 11.10 -5.57 14.54
C HIS A 91 11.53 -5.19 13.11
N ALA A 92 12.82 -5.25 12.81
CA ALA A 92 13.39 -4.66 11.59
C ALA A 92 13.57 -5.63 10.39
N HIS A 93 12.90 -6.78 10.36
CA HIS A 93 12.96 -7.65 9.19
C HIS A 93 12.22 -7.07 7.98
N ALA A 94 12.59 -7.52 6.78
CA ALA A 94 12.12 -6.95 5.51
C ALA A 94 10.59 -7.04 5.31
N ASP A 95 9.93 -8.00 5.94
CA ASP A 95 8.48 -8.20 5.94
C ASP A 95 7.73 -7.31 6.96
N HIS A 96 8.48 -6.57 7.79
CA HIS A 96 7.94 -5.59 8.73
C HIS A 96 8.31 -4.16 8.34
N ARG A 97 9.52 -3.94 7.79
CA ARG A 97 10.01 -2.60 7.44
C ARG A 97 9.93 -2.26 5.96
N GLY A 98 9.61 -3.22 5.10
CA GLY A 98 9.88 -3.17 3.67
C GLY A 98 9.29 -1.95 2.96
N ALA A 99 8.08 -1.52 3.32
CA ALA A 99 7.47 -0.32 2.72
C ALA A 99 7.87 1.00 3.39
N ALA A 100 8.47 0.95 4.59
CA ALA A 100 8.70 2.15 5.41
C ALA A 100 9.50 3.25 4.68
N PRO A 101 10.56 2.95 3.89
CA PRO A 101 11.30 3.98 3.15
C PRO A 101 10.46 4.80 2.15
N ALA A 102 9.34 4.25 1.67
CA ALA A 102 8.46 4.90 0.70
C ALA A 102 7.36 5.78 1.34
N LEU A 103 7.19 5.71 2.66
CA LEU A 103 6.10 6.40 3.37
C LEU A 103 6.42 7.84 3.78
N ALA A 104 7.67 8.29 3.62
CA ALA A 104 8.12 9.64 3.93
C ALA A 104 7.78 10.11 5.36
N ALA A 105 7.75 9.18 6.31
CA ALA A 105 7.46 9.42 7.72
C ALA A 105 8.61 8.91 8.61
N PRO A 106 8.80 9.47 9.82
CA PRO A 106 9.76 8.95 10.79
C PRO A 106 9.49 7.48 11.11
N VAL A 107 10.55 6.68 11.18
CA VAL A 107 10.49 5.25 11.52
C VAL A 107 11.11 5.04 12.89
N PHE A 108 10.36 4.41 13.79
CA PHE A 108 10.77 4.06 15.14
C PHE A 108 10.92 2.55 15.24
N CYS A 109 12.04 2.10 15.81
CA CYS A 109 12.33 0.70 16.10
C CYS A 109 13.01 0.59 17.46
N HIS A 110 13.03 -0.61 18.02
CA HIS A 110 13.80 -0.87 19.22
C HIS A 110 15.31 -0.65 18.93
N PRO A 111 16.11 -0.10 19.86
CA PRO A 111 17.53 0.17 19.60
C PRO A 111 18.34 -1.07 19.17
N ALA A 112 17.95 -2.25 19.65
CA ALA A 112 18.59 -3.52 19.26
C ALA A 112 18.37 -3.87 17.77
N ASP A 113 17.28 -3.41 17.18
CA ASP A 113 16.91 -3.75 15.80
C ASP A 113 17.53 -2.77 14.78
N ARG A 114 18.23 -1.72 15.23
CA ARG A 114 18.81 -0.70 14.35
C ARG A 114 19.83 -1.25 13.35
N ALA A 115 20.52 -2.34 13.71
CA ALA A 115 21.48 -2.97 12.82
C ALA A 115 20.80 -3.64 11.60
N ASP A 116 19.53 -4.02 11.74
CA ASP A 116 18.76 -4.74 10.73
C ASP A 116 17.76 -3.83 9.97
N ALA A 117 17.62 -2.57 10.42
CA ALA A 117 16.65 -1.57 9.96
C ALA A 117 17.01 -0.88 8.63
#